data_AF-A0A7V5DL65-F1
#
_entry.id   AF-A0A7V5DL65-F1
#
_cell.length_a   1.000
_cell.length_b   1.000
_cell.length_c   1.000
_cell.angle_alpha   90.00
_cell.angle_beta   90.00
_cell.angle_gamma   90.00
#
_symmetry.space_group_name_H-M   'P 1'
#
loop_
_entity.id
_entity.type
_entity.pdbx_description
1 polymer ?
#
loop_
_entity_poly.entity_id
_entity_poly.type
_entity_poly.pdbx_seq_one_letter_code
_entity_poly.pdbx_strand_id
1 'polypeptide(L)' 'MNWLNFLKVMEMDEKAAWEKYNLAASLAEDPELKAMLLKLRDEEEIHADFLADQYRKLEKMLKK' A
#
# COMPACT_ATOMS: atom_id res chain seq x y z
N MET A 1 -21.34 -7.73 -1.77
CA MET A 1 -20.07 -7.02 -1.47
C MET A 1 -19.68 -6.21 -2.69
N ASN A 2 -19.29 -4.94 -2.53
CA ASN A 2 -18.84 -4.12 -3.66
C ASN A 2 -17.33 -4.30 -3.83
N TRP A 3 -16.92 -5.07 -4.84
CA TRP A 3 -15.51 -5.39 -5.11
C TRP A 3 -14.65 -4.17 -5.46
N LEU A 4 -15.24 -3.13 -6.07
CA LEU A 4 -14.53 -1.86 -6.29
C LEU A 4 -14.25 -1.15 -4.97
N ASN A 5 -15.20 -1.15 -4.03
CA ASN A 5 -14.97 -0.59 -2.71
C ASN A 5 -13.94 -1.42 -1.93
N PHE A 6 -13.95 -2.74 -2.07
CA PHE A 6 -12.93 -3.60 -1.47
C PHE A 6 -11.51 -3.21 -1.92
N LEU A 7 -11.27 -3.08 -3.24
CA LEU A 7 -9.95 -2.67 -3.74
C LEU A 7 -9.53 -1.28 -3.26
N LYS A 8 -10.47 -0.34 -3.14
CA LYS A 8 -10.20 0.98 -2.56
C LYS A 8 -9.80 0.91 -1.08
N VAL A 9 -10.48 0.08 -0.30
CA VAL A 9 -10.13 -0.13 1.12
C VAL A 9 -8.73 -0.73 1.23
N MET A 10 -8.42 -1.75 0.42
CA MET A 10 -7.07 -2.32 0.41
C MET A 10 -6.01 -1.28 0.03
N GLU A 11 -6.24 -0.46 -1.01
CA GLU A 11 -5.31 0.62 -1.37
C GLU A 11 -5.10 1.63 -0.23
N MET A 12 -6.16 1.94 0.53
CA MET A 12 -6.07 2.79 1.72
C MET A 12 -5.26 2.13 2.83
N ASP A 13 -5.40 0.83 3.02
CA ASP A 13 -4.66 0.07 4.03
C ASP A 13 -3.16 0.01 3.70
N GLU A 14 -2.77 -0.16 2.43
CA GLU A 14 -1.36 -0.10 2.03
C GLU A 14 -0.75 1.28 2.28
N LYS A 15 -1.48 2.36 1.96
CA LYS A 15 -1.03 3.72 2.28
C LYS A 15 -0.89 3.94 3.79
N ALA A 16 -1.80 3.38 4.59
CA ALA A 16 -1.69 3.44 6.04
C ALA A 16 -0.51 2.60 6.57
N ALA A 17 -0.19 1.47 5.95
CA ALA A 17 0.98 0.65 6.27
C ALA A 17 2.28 1.38 5.92
N TRP A 18 2.34 2.01 4.75
CA TRP A 18 3.45 2.88 4.34
C TRP A 18 3.75 3.95 5.40
N GLU A 19 2.73 4.67 5.87
CA GLU A 19 2.91 5.72 6.90
C GLU A 19 3.43 5.15 8.22
N LYS A 20 2.95 3.95 8.62
CA LYS A 20 3.41 3.27 9.84
C LYS A 20 4.89 2.88 9.74
N TYR A 21 5.31 2.30 8.61
CA TYR A 21 6.72 1.95 8.40
C TYR A 21 7.60 3.18 8.30
N ASN A 22 7.13 4.24 7.65
CA ASN A 22 7.84 5.51 7.56
C ASN A 22 8.06 6.13 8.95
N LEU A 23 7.03 6.16 9.79
CA LEU A 23 7.14 6.60 11.18
C LEU A 23 8.10 5.70 11.97
N ALA A 24 7.96 4.38 11.89
CA ALA A 24 8.84 3.45 12.58
C ALA A 24 10.31 3.63 12.15
N ALA A 25 10.58 3.80 10.86
CA ALA A 25 11.92 4.05 10.32
C ALA A 25 12.51 5.38 10.79
N SER A 26 11.67 6.40 11.04
CA SER A 26 12.10 7.68 11.61
C SER A 26 12.48 7.61 13.09
N LEU A 27 11.90 6.64 13.82
CA LEU A 27 12.15 6.41 15.25
C LEU A 27 13.23 5.35 15.50
N ALA A 28 13.62 4.56 14.48
CA ALA A 28 14.62 3.52 14.61
C ALA A 28 16.04 4.11 14.74
N GLU A 29 16.74 3.72 15.81
CA GLU A 29 18.15 4.09 16.06
C GLU A 29 19.13 3.12 15.39
N ASP A 30 18.76 1.85 15.29
CA ASP A 30 19.58 0.82 14.63
C ASP A 30 19.53 0.97 13.10
N PRO A 31 20.69 1.12 12.41
CA PRO A 31 20.73 1.32 10.96
C PRO A 31 20.16 0.14 10.14
N GLU A 32 20.35 -1.10 10.60
CA GLU A 32 19.87 -2.29 9.87
C GLU A 32 18.35 -2.41 9.98
N LEU A 33 17.80 -2.18 11.17
CA LEU A 33 16.36 -2.11 11.39
C LEU A 33 15.73 -0.98 10.57
N LYS A 34 16.35 0.20 10.55
CA LYS A 34 15.87 1.33 9.74
C LYS A 34 15.84 0.97 8.26
N ALA A 35 16.88 0.34 7.74
CA ALA A 35 16.94 -0.10 6.34
C ALA A 35 15.85 -1.14 6.02
N MET A 36 15.61 -2.09 6.93
CA MET A 36 14.52 -3.07 6.81
C MET A 36 13.15 -2.38 6.74
N LEU A 37 12.86 -1.45 7.65
CA LEU A 37 11.58 -0.72 7.69
C LEU A 37 11.36 0.15 6.45
N LEU A 38 12.41 0.80 5.94
CA LEU A 38 12.33 1.56 4.69
C LEU A 38 12.04 0.65 3.49
N LYS A 39 12.62 -0.56 3.45
CA LYS A 39 12.30 -1.52 2.41
C LYS A 39 10.83 -1.96 2.47
N LEU A 40 10.30 -2.26 3.66
CA LEU A 40 8.89 -2.61 3.84
C LEU A 40 7.97 -1.46 3.41
N ARG A 41 8.29 -0.22 3.81
CA ARG A 41 7.59 0.98 3.34
C ARG A 41 7.51 1.04 1.81
N ASP A 42 8.63 0.84 1.13
CA ASP A 42 8.70 0.92 -0.33
C ASP A 42 7.90 -0.22 -1.02
N GLU A 43 7.82 -1.40 -0.40
CA GLU A 43 6.96 -2.50 -0.86
C GLU A 43 5.47 -2.11 -0.81
N GLU A 44 5.03 -1.38 0.22
CA GLU A 44 3.62 -0.94 0.30
C GLU A 44 3.23 0.09 -0.76
N GLU A 45 4.18 0.90 -1.24
CA GLU A 45 3.95 1.80 -2.39
C GLU A 45 3.65 0.99 -3.66
N ILE A 46 4.41 -0.09 -3.89
CA ILE A 46 4.20 -1.02 -5.01
C ILE A 46 2.82 -1.69 -4.90
N HIS A 47 2.42 -2.12 -3.70
CA HIS A 47 1.10 -2.71 -3.46
C HIS A 47 -0.03 -1.71 -3.74
N ALA A 48 0.08 -0.47 -3.26
CA ALA A 48 -0.92 0.57 -3.50
C ALA A 48 -1.11 0.84 -5.00
N ASP A 49 -0.01 0.99 -5.75
CA ASP A 49 -0.04 1.20 -7.20
C ASP A 49 -0.68 0.02 -7.94
N PHE A 50 -0.33 -1.20 -7.53
CA PHE A 50 -0.92 -2.42 -8.08
C PHE A 50 -2.44 -2.46 -7.86
N LEU A 51 -2.90 -2.18 -6.63
CA LEU A 51 -4.33 -2.18 -6.29
C LEU A 51 -5.09 -1.10 -7.05
N ALA A 52 -4.51 0.10 -7.20
CA ALA A 52 -5.08 1.17 -8.01
C ALA A 52 -5.23 0.74 -9.49
N ASP A 53 -4.27 -0.02 -10.02
CA ASP A 53 -4.38 -0.59 -11.37
C ASP A 53 -5.45 -1.67 -11.50
N GLN A 54 -5.54 -2.58 -10.53
CA GLN A 54 -6.60 -3.59 -10.50
C GLN A 54 -7.98 -2.96 -10.38
N TYR A 55 -8.12 -1.87 -9.62
CA TYR A 55 -9.35 -1.10 -9.55
C TYR A 55 -9.76 -0.60 -10.93
N ARG A 56 -8.84 0.05 -11.67
CA ARG A 56 -9.12 0.57 -13.02
C ARG A 56 -9.51 -0.54 -13.99
N LYS A 57 -8.86 -1.71 -13.90
CA LYS A 57 -9.20 -2.88 -14.73
C LYS A 57 -10.59 -3.42 -14.39
N LEU A 58 -10.90 -3.61 -13.11
CA LEU A 58 -12.21 -4.09 -12.66
C LEU A 58 -13.33 -3.12 -13.01
N GLU A 59 -13.10 -1.82 -12.86
CA GLU A 59 -14.09 -0.79 -13.21
C GLU A 59 -14.45 -0.85 -14.70
N LYS A 60 -13.46 -1.03 -15.57
CA LYS A 60 -13.68 -1.23 -17.01
C LYS A 60 -14.42 -2.53 -17.33
N MET A 61 -14.18 -3.61 -16.57
CA MET A 61 -14.88 -4.89 -16.74
C MET A 61 -16.36 -4.78 -16.37
N LEU A 62 -16.70 -4.03 -15.32
CA LEU A 62 -18.08 -3.89 -14.83
C LEU A 62 -18.91 -2.87 -15.61
N LYS A 63 -18.27 -1.98 -16.38
CA LYS A 63 -18.95 -1.01 -17.28
C LYS A 63 -19.28 -1.59 -18.67
N LYS A 64 -18.81 -2.81 -18.98
CA LYS A 64 -19.18 -3.56 -20.19
C LYS A 64 -20.42 -4.40 -19.94
#